data_AF-A0A8H3V0P7-F1
#
_entry.id   AF-A0A8H3V0P7-F1
#
_cell.length_a   1.000
_cell.length_b   1.000
_cell.length_c   1.000
_cell.angle_alpha   90.00
_cell.angle_beta   90.00
_cell.angle_gamma   90.00
#
_symmetry.space_group_name_H-M   'P 1'
#
loop_
_entity.id
_entity.type
_entity.pdbx_description
1 polymer ?
#
loop_
_entity_poly.entity_id
_entity_poly.type
_entity_poly.pdbx_seq_one_letter_code
_entity_poly.pdbx_strand_id
1 'polypeptide(L)'
;MWIGHWFIGIGFYVLVNVAIWIEGCKSLLHDHPTYQTFLWAPLKILSGMNAQLAIGVSLFVIGAVAQNRAHAYLSSLRRTGTYSFPTHPLFSLTLTPHYFSECAEYLGLAIAAAPRGQYVNKTLAAALIFVIVNLSITASGTYKWYAARFGQDKVNGKARMVPLICIDSNGVVGSSQEFDHHYGFTDQDRIVQVPIDFD
;
A
#
# COMPACT_ATOMS: atom_id res chain seq x y z
N MET A 1 6.63 17.17 8.15
CA MET A 1 6.23 15.93 8.86
C MET A 1 6.43 16.15 10.34
N TRP A 2 5.47 15.74 11.17
CA TRP A 2 5.57 15.88 12.63
C TRP A 2 6.42 14.75 13.22
N ILE A 3 7.21 15.07 14.26
CA ILE A 3 8.16 14.13 14.89
C ILE A 3 7.49 12.83 15.37
N GLY A 4 6.22 12.87 15.78
CA GLY A 4 5.50 11.69 16.23
C GLY A 4 5.32 10.62 15.15
N HIS A 5 5.28 10.97 13.86
CA HIS A 5 5.20 9.98 12.78
C HIS A 5 6.47 9.12 12.70
N TRP A 6 7.63 9.68 13.05
CA TRP A 6 8.90 8.93 13.11
C TRP A 6 8.88 7.89 14.23
N PHE A 7 8.41 8.26 15.42
CA PHE A 7 8.30 7.33 16.54
C PHE A 7 7.32 6.19 16.25
N ILE A 8 6.19 6.48 15.61
CA ILE A 8 5.22 5.45 15.20
C ILE A 8 5.87 4.48 14.21
N GLY A 9 6.61 4.99 13.21
CA GLY A 9 7.32 4.14 12.24
C GLY A 9 8.39 3.27 12.89
N ILE A 10 9.24 3.84 13.73
CA ILE A 10 10.28 3.10 14.47
C ILE A 10 9.64 2.02 15.36
N GLY A 11 8.60 2.39 16.10
CA GLY A 11 7.86 1.46 16.95
C GLY A 11 7.28 0.30 16.16
N PHE A 12 6.67 0.58 15.01
CA PHE A 12 6.15 -0.45 14.12
C PHE A 12 7.25 -1.43 13.67
N TYR A 13 8.38 -0.93 13.17
CA TYR A 13 9.47 -1.80 12.72
C TYR A 13 10.03 -2.67 13.85
N VAL A 14 10.20 -2.12 15.06
CA VAL A 14 10.70 -2.90 16.20
C VAL A 14 9.67 -3.96 16.61
N LEU A 15 8.43 -3.55 16.83
CA LEU A 15 7.38 -4.42 17.39
C LEU A 15 7.01 -5.56 16.43
N VAL A 16 6.92 -5.30 15.13
CA VAL A 16 6.61 -6.34 14.14
C VAL A 16 7.72 -7.40 14.10
N ASN A 17 8.99 -6.99 14.09
CA ASN A 17 10.10 -7.94 14.09
C ASN A 17 10.14 -8.78 15.38
N VAL A 18 9.92 -8.15 16.54
CA VAL A 18 9.83 -8.87 17.82
C VAL A 18 8.65 -9.86 17.82
N ALA A 19 7.48 -9.46 17.32
CA ALA A 19 6.30 -10.33 17.26
C ALA A 19 6.52 -11.54 16.33
N ILE A 20 7.11 -11.32 15.14
CA ILE A 20 7.48 -12.40 14.21
C ILE A 20 8.47 -13.36 14.87
N TRP A 21 9.46 -12.83 15.59
CA TRP A 21 10.45 -13.65 16.30
C TRP A 21 9.79 -14.51 17.40
N ILE A 22 8.94 -13.91 18.24
CA ILE A 22 8.20 -14.63 19.29
C ILE A 22 7.32 -15.73 18.68
N GLU A 23 6.63 -15.45 17.57
CA GLU A 23 5.83 -16.45 16.88
C GLU A 23 6.70 -17.60 16.34
N GLY A 24 7.82 -17.28 15.69
CA GLY A 24 8.76 -18.27 15.18
C GLY A 24 9.37 -19.15 16.27
N CYS A 25 9.67 -18.59 17.44
CA CYS A 25 10.18 -19.35 18.59
C CYS A 25 9.22 -20.47 19.01
N LYS A 26 7.90 -20.26 18.95
CA LYS A 26 6.92 -21.31 19.29
C LYS A 26 7.05 -22.52 18.36
N SER A 27 7.26 -22.28 17.07
CA SER A 27 7.50 -23.35 16.09
C SER A 27 8.84 -24.06 16.32
N LEU A 28 9.90 -23.31 16.64
CA LEU A 28 11.23 -23.88 16.90
C LEU A 28 11.26 -24.73 18.19
N LEU A 29 10.52 -24.32 19.22
CA LEU A 29 10.44 -25.04 20.49
C LEU A 29 9.66 -26.35 20.37
N HIS A 30 8.69 -26.43 19.45
CA HIS A 30 7.86 -27.62 19.25
C HIS A 30 8.53 -28.67 18.35
N ASP A 31 9.23 -28.25 17.29
CA ASP A 31 9.73 -29.16 16.25
C ASP A 31 11.19 -29.64 16.46
N HIS A 32 11.87 -29.15 17.51
CA HIS A 32 13.28 -29.47 17.83
C HIS A 32 14.22 -29.54 16.60
N PRO A 33 14.31 -28.47 15.79
CA PRO A 33 15.02 -28.53 14.52
C PRO A 33 16.53 -28.77 14.73
N THR A 34 17.06 -29.79 14.07
CA THR A 34 18.51 -30.05 13.98
C THR A 34 19.20 -29.04 13.06
N TYR A 35 20.50 -28.81 13.22
CA TYR A 35 21.30 -27.98 12.31
C TYR A 35 21.12 -28.35 10.83
N GLN A 36 21.02 -29.66 10.52
CA GLN A 36 20.73 -30.13 9.18
C GLN A 36 19.37 -29.63 8.67
N THR A 37 18.29 -29.71 9.46
CA THR A 37 16.97 -29.26 8.99
C THR A 37 16.92 -27.77 8.74
N PHE A 38 17.68 -26.97 9.49
CA PHE A 38 17.85 -25.54 9.25
C PHE A 38 18.57 -25.24 7.92
N LEU A 39 19.71 -25.89 7.66
CA LEU A 39 20.46 -25.71 6.41
C LEU A 39 19.65 -26.11 5.17
N TRP A 40 18.88 -27.20 5.27
CA TRP A 40 18.06 -27.70 4.16
C TRP A 40 16.68 -27.04 4.10
N ALA A 41 16.32 -26.17 5.04
CA ALA A 41 14.99 -25.56 5.10
C ALA A 41 14.61 -24.81 3.82
N PRO A 42 15.47 -23.98 3.21
CA PRO A 42 15.13 -23.29 1.96
C PRO A 42 14.81 -24.27 0.82
N LEU A 43 15.64 -25.30 0.65
CA LEU A 43 15.44 -26.36 -0.36
C LEU A 43 14.15 -27.15 -0.09
N LYS A 44 13.84 -27.47 1.17
CA LYS A 44 12.61 -28.16 1.56
C LYS A 44 11.36 -27.32 1.31
N ILE A 45 11.43 -26.01 1.56
CA ILE A 45 10.36 -25.05 1.29
C ILE A 45 10.10 -24.98 -0.22
N LEU A 46 11.17 -24.90 -1.03
CA LEU A 46 11.07 -24.93 -2.49
C LEU A 46 10.52 -26.26 -3.02
N SER A 47 10.99 -27.40 -2.51
CA SER A 47 10.53 -28.72 -2.95
C SER A 47 9.11 -29.06 -2.48
N GLY A 48 8.67 -28.47 -1.37
CA GLY A 48 7.35 -28.65 -0.76
C GLY A 48 6.37 -27.52 -1.08
N MET A 49 6.58 -26.81 -2.20
CA MET A 49 5.78 -25.65 -2.57
C MET A 49 4.31 -26.04 -2.73
N ASN A 50 3.47 -25.59 -1.79
CA ASN A 50 2.03 -25.73 -1.88
C ASN A 50 1.41 -24.50 -2.55
N ALA A 51 0.14 -24.61 -2.98
CA ALA A 51 -0.56 -23.53 -3.67
C ALA A 51 -0.59 -22.23 -2.86
N GLN A 52 -0.73 -22.33 -1.54
CA GLN A 52 -0.80 -21.16 -0.65
C GLN A 52 0.54 -20.40 -0.60
N LEU A 53 1.66 -21.11 -0.43
CA LEU A 53 2.99 -20.52 -0.49
C LEU A 53 3.25 -19.90 -1.86
N ALA A 54 2.87 -20.59 -2.95
CA ALA A 54 3.01 -20.07 -4.30
C ALA A 54 2.21 -18.77 -4.51
N ILE A 55 0.96 -18.72 -4.04
CA ILE A 55 0.11 -17.52 -4.11
C ILE A 55 0.72 -16.38 -3.29
N GLY A 56 1.08 -16.64 -2.03
CA GLY A 56 1.63 -15.63 -1.14
C GLY A 56 2.95 -15.04 -1.64
N VAL A 57 3.89 -15.89 -2.09
CA VAL A 57 5.16 -15.45 -2.68
C VAL A 57 4.94 -14.70 -3.98
N SER A 58 4.04 -15.17 -4.86
CA SER A 58 3.73 -14.47 -6.12
C SER A 58 3.19 -13.07 -5.85
N LEU A 59 2.25 -12.94 -4.90
CA LEU A 59 1.67 -11.67 -4.52
C LEU A 59 2.73 -10.72 -3.93
N PHE A 60 3.60 -11.23 -3.07
CA PHE A 60 4.73 -10.46 -2.52
C PHE A 60 5.67 -9.96 -3.62
N VAL A 61 6.08 -10.83 -4.56
CA VAL A 61 7.00 -10.46 -5.64
C VAL A 61 6.36 -9.44 -6.58
N ILE A 62 5.08 -9.63 -6.96
CA ILE A 62 4.36 -8.67 -7.80
C ILE A 62 4.27 -7.30 -7.10
N GLY A 63 3.92 -7.28 -5.82
CA GLY A 63 3.90 -6.08 -4.99
C GLY A 63 5.26 -5.38 -4.96
N ALA A 64 6.32 -6.11 -4.59
CA ALA A 64 7.67 -5.56 -4.49
C ALA A 64 8.18 -4.99 -5.83
N VAL A 65 7.91 -5.66 -6.95
CA VAL A 65 8.27 -5.16 -8.28
C VAL A 65 7.47 -3.90 -8.63
N ALA A 66 6.16 -3.88 -8.37
CA ALA A 66 5.31 -2.71 -8.62
C ALA A 66 5.71 -1.51 -7.75
N GLN A 67 5.98 -1.74 -6.46
CA GLN A 67 6.48 -0.75 -5.52
C GLN A 67 7.81 -0.16 -5.98
N ASN A 68 8.79 -1.02 -6.31
CA ASN A 68 10.09 -0.58 -6.79
C ASN A 68 9.99 0.24 -8.08
N ARG A 69 9.18 -0.20 -9.05
CA ARG A 69 8.94 0.56 -10.30
C ARG A 69 8.31 1.91 -10.04
N ALA A 70 7.31 1.98 -9.15
CA ALA A 70 6.66 3.23 -8.78
C ALA A 70 7.63 4.20 -8.08
N HIS A 71 8.45 3.72 -7.14
CA HIS A 71 9.47 4.55 -6.49
C HIS A 71 10.57 4.98 -7.44
N ALA A 72 11.08 4.09 -8.30
CA ALA A 72 12.07 4.45 -9.31
C ALA A 72 11.54 5.57 -10.22
N TYR A 73 10.28 5.49 -10.64
CA TYR A 73 9.63 6.56 -11.41
C TYR A 73 9.49 7.86 -10.60
N LEU A 74 8.96 7.83 -9.38
CA LEU A 74 8.85 9.04 -8.55
C LEU A 74 10.21 9.69 -8.27
N SER A 75 11.26 8.88 -8.10
CA SER A 75 12.62 9.38 -7.92
C SER A 75 13.16 10.11 -9.15
N SER A 76 12.77 9.68 -10.36
CA SER A 76 13.20 10.32 -11.61
C SER A 76 12.54 11.68 -11.81
N LEU A 77 11.30 11.86 -11.34
CA LEU A 77 10.58 13.14 -11.35
C LEU A 77 11.24 14.21 -10.47
N ARG A 78 11.95 13.82 -9.40
CA ARG A 78 12.60 14.80 -8.50
C ARG A 78 13.85 15.44 -9.11
N ARG A 79 14.44 14.86 -10.17
CA ARG A 79 15.68 15.37 -10.79
C ARG A 79 15.53 16.76 -11.41
N THR A 80 14.29 17.20 -11.68
CA THR A 80 13.99 18.50 -12.28
C THR A 80 13.86 19.64 -11.27
N GLY A 81 14.15 19.41 -9.98
CA GLY A 81 14.11 20.44 -8.92
C GLY A 81 12.71 20.94 -8.55
N THR A 82 11.70 20.59 -9.33
CA THR A 82 10.29 20.89 -9.08
C THR A 82 9.49 19.58 -9.04
N TYR A 83 8.48 19.51 -8.17
CA TYR A 83 7.58 18.36 -8.17
C TYR A 83 6.77 18.35 -9.46
N SER A 84 6.87 17.26 -10.23
CA SER A 84 6.05 17.01 -11.42
C SER A 84 4.93 16.01 -11.11
N PHE A 85 3.79 16.18 -11.80
CA PHE A 85 2.67 15.26 -11.65
C PHE A 85 3.00 13.91 -12.30
N PRO A 86 2.75 12.77 -11.62
CA PRO A 86 3.07 11.44 -12.17
C PRO A 86 2.09 11.05 -13.29
N THR A 87 2.61 10.76 -14.48
CA THR A 87 1.82 10.38 -15.67
C THR A 87 2.00 8.91 -16.08
N HIS A 88 2.85 8.17 -15.40
CA HIS A 88 3.10 6.75 -15.69
C HIS A 88 1.83 5.90 -15.53
N PRO A 89 1.63 4.84 -16.35
CA PRO A 89 0.42 4.00 -16.30
C PRO A 89 0.08 3.40 -14.93
N LEU A 90 1.07 3.15 -14.07
CA LEU A 90 0.84 2.71 -12.69
C LEU A 90 0.04 3.73 -11.86
N PHE A 91 0.09 5.02 -12.22
CA PHE A 91 -0.60 6.13 -11.55
C PHE A 91 -1.90 6.53 -12.26
N SER A 92 -2.36 5.73 -13.24
CA SER A 92 -3.58 6.03 -14.00
C SER A 92 -4.83 5.92 -13.12
N LEU A 93 -4.92 4.84 -12.33
CA LEU A 93 -6.09 4.52 -11.49
C LEU A 93 -5.96 4.98 -10.04
N THR A 94 -4.73 5.12 -9.53
CA THR A 94 -4.46 5.51 -8.14
C THR A 94 -3.31 6.50 -8.06
N LEU A 95 -3.37 7.47 -7.14
CA LEU A 95 -2.28 8.43 -6.92
C LEU A 95 -1.08 7.81 -6.20
N THR A 96 -1.30 6.73 -5.44
CA THR A 96 -0.26 6.08 -4.64
C THR A 96 -0.21 4.57 -4.90
N PRO A 97 0.15 4.14 -6.12
CA PRO A 97 0.23 2.71 -6.45
C PRO A 97 1.28 1.97 -5.61
N HIS A 98 2.32 2.67 -5.17
CA HIS A 98 3.34 2.11 -4.28
C HIS A 98 2.76 1.76 -2.90
N TYR A 99 1.88 2.57 -2.32
CA TYR A 99 1.21 2.23 -1.04
C TYR A 99 0.30 1.01 -1.16
N PHE A 100 -0.42 0.90 -2.28
CA PHE A 100 -1.21 -0.31 -2.56
C PHE A 100 -0.32 -1.54 -2.74
N SER A 101 0.83 -1.37 -3.39
CA SER A 101 1.83 -2.44 -3.56
C SER A 101 2.40 -2.89 -2.22
N GLU A 102 2.65 -1.96 -1.29
CA GLU A 102 3.07 -2.30 0.08
C GLU A 102 2.02 -3.16 0.79
N CYS A 103 0.74 -2.82 0.67
CA CYS A 103 -0.34 -3.65 1.22
C CYS A 103 -0.35 -5.06 0.59
N ALA A 104 -0.09 -5.17 -0.72
CA ALA A 104 0.02 -6.47 -1.39
C ALA A 104 1.22 -7.28 -0.89
N GLU A 105 2.35 -6.64 -0.58
CA GLU A 105 3.52 -7.30 0.01
C GLU A 105 3.18 -7.91 1.38
N TYR A 106 2.58 -7.14 2.29
CA TYR A 106 2.18 -7.64 3.61
C TYR A 106 1.11 -8.74 3.53
N LEU A 107 0.18 -8.64 2.57
CA LEU A 107 -0.80 -9.71 2.32
C LEU A 107 -0.14 -10.98 1.80
N GLY A 108 0.81 -10.85 0.87
CA GLY A 108 1.60 -11.96 0.36
C GLY A 108 2.39 -12.66 1.47
N LEU A 109 3.05 -11.88 2.34
CA LEU A 109 3.74 -12.40 3.52
C LEU A 109 2.77 -13.11 4.49
N ALA A 110 1.60 -12.52 4.77
CA ALA A 110 0.62 -13.13 5.65
C ALA A 110 0.13 -14.49 5.13
N ILE A 111 -0.09 -14.61 3.82
CA ILE A 111 -0.50 -15.88 3.20
C ILE A 111 0.65 -16.90 3.20
N ALA A 112 1.86 -16.46 2.81
CA ALA A 112 3.04 -17.32 2.66
C ALA A 112 3.53 -17.89 4.01
N ALA A 113 3.43 -17.09 5.07
CA ALA A 113 3.89 -17.46 6.41
C ALA A 113 2.78 -18.07 7.29
N ALA A 114 1.63 -18.43 6.72
CA ALA A 114 0.55 -18.98 7.53
C ALA A 114 0.93 -20.37 8.09
N PRO A 115 0.62 -20.64 9.36
CA PRO A 115 0.79 -21.97 9.93
C PRO A 115 -0.04 -23.04 9.19
N ARG A 116 0.36 -24.32 9.31
CA ARG A 116 -0.41 -25.44 8.73
C ARG A 116 -1.86 -25.41 9.23
N GLY A 117 -2.80 -25.53 8.31
CA GLY A 117 -4.24 -25.48 8.61
C GLY A 117 -4.82 -24.06 8.75
N GLN A 118 -4.03 -23.02 8.51
CA GLN A 118 -4.49 -21.63 8.47
C GLN A 118 -4.17 -20.99 7.11
N TYR A 119 -5.05 -20.10 6.67
CA TYR A 119 -4.88 -19.38 5.40
C TYR A 119 -3.99 -18.13 5.54
N VAL A 120 -3.89 -17.56 6.74
CA VAL A 120 -3.12 -16.36 7.02
C VAL A 120 -2.36 -16.45 8.34
N ASN A 121 -1.18 -15.86 8.38
CA ASN A 121 -0.41 -15.59 9.57
C ASN A 121 -1.03 -14.40 10.32
N LYS A 122 -1.44 -14.60 11.58
CA LYS A 122 -2.17 -13.59 12.34
C LYS A 122 -1.30 -12.38 12.70
N THR A 123 -0.01 -12.57 12.98
CA THR A 123 0.92 -11.47 13.27
C THR A 123 1.12 -10.59 12.05
N LEU A 124 1.36 -11.20 10.89
CA LEU A 124 1.52 -10.44 9.63
C LEU A 124 0.18 -9.85 9.14
N ALA A 125 -0.96 -10.49 9.42
CA ALA A 125 -2.26 -9.90 9.15
C ALA A 125 -2.53 -8.67 10.02
N ALA A 126 -2.13 -8.68 11.30
CA ALA A 126 -2.20 -7.50 12.15
C ALA A 126 -1.28 -6.38 11.64
N ALA A 127 -0.06 -6.72 11.19
CA ALA A 127 0.85 -5.77 10.56
C ALA A 127 0.24 -5.18 9.27
N LEU A 128 -0.39 -6.00 8.43
CA LEU A 128 -1.11 -5.55 7.23
C LEU A 128 -2.21 -4.54 7.57
N ILE A 129 -3.03 -4.80 8.59
CA ILE A 129 -4.09 -3.89 9.02
C ILE A 129 -3.50 -2.53 9.42
N PHE A 130 -2.42 -2.54 10.22
CA PHE A 130 -1.72 -1.32 10.59
C PHE A 130 -1.21 -0.56 9.37
N VAL A 131 -0.57 -1.25 8.42
CA VAL A 131 -0.03 -0.67 7.17
C VAL A 131 -1.16 -0.06 6.34
N ILE A 132 -2.28 -0.76 6.17
CA ILE A 132 -3.46 -0.25 5.44
C ILE A 132 -3.96 1.06 6.08
N VAL A 133 -4.13 1.09 7.40
CA VAL A 133 -4.62 2.29 8.10
C VAL A 133 -3.63 3.45 7.95
N ASN A 134 -2.35 3.22 8.23
CA ASN A 134 -1.30 4.22 8.18
C ASN A 134 -1.15 4.81 6.76
N LEU A 135 -1.12 3.96 5.75
CA LEU A 135 -1.01 4.38 4.35
C LEU A 135 -2.29 5.01 3.83
N SER A 136 -3.48 4.61 4.28
CA SER A 136 -4.75 5.27 3.89
C SER A 136 -4.82 6.72 4.36
N ILE A 137 -4.36 6.99 5.59
CA ILE A 137 -4.26 8.35 6.13
C ILE A 137 -3.25 9.15 5.31
N THR A 138 -2.08 8.57 5.04
CA THR A 138 -1.02 9.20 4.25
C THR A 138 -1.48 9.48 2.82
N ALA A 139 -2.15 8.53 2.16
CA ALA A 139 -2.71 8.67 0.81
C ALA A 139 -3.73 9.81 0.73
N SER A 140 -4.54 9.99 1.78
CA SER A 140 -5.49 11.11 1.85
C SER A 140 -4.77 12.46 1.96
N GLY A 141 -3.66 12.53 2.71
CA GLY A 141 -2.79 13.71 2.72
C GLY A 141 -2.16 13.98 1.35
N THR A 142 -1.65 12.93 0.70
CA THR A 142 -1.05 12.99 -0.65
C THR A 142 -2.05 13.47 -1.70
N TYR A 143 -3.31 13.00 -1.64
CA TYR A 143 -4.37 13.48 -2.51
C TYR A 143 -4.60 14.99 -2.37
N LYS A 144 -4.79 15.48 -1.14
CA LYS A 144 -5.00 16.90 -0.86
C LYS A 144 -3.83 17.76 -1.33
N TRP A 145 -2.61 17.25 -1.11
CA TRP A 145 -1.40 17.93 -1.57
C TRP A 145 -1.30 17.99 -3.10
N TYR A 146 -1.59 16.89 -3.80
CA TYR A 146 -1.62 16.87 -5.27
C TYR A 146 -2.70 17.81 -5.83
N ALA A 147 -3.91 17.82 -5.24
CA ALA A 147 -4.99 18.72 -5.62
C ALA A 147 -4.59 20.20 -5.49
N ALA A 148 -4.04 20.57 -4.33
CA ALA A 148 -3.59 21.93 -4.07
C ALA A 148 -2.43 22.36 -4.98
N ARG A 149 -1.55 21.42 -5.35
CA ARG A 149 -0.33 21.71 -6.12
C ARG A 149 -0.54 21.72 -7.64
N PHE A 150 -1.38 20.84 -8.17
CA PHE A 150 -1.54 20.61 -9.62
C PHE A 150 -2.97 20.83 -10.14
N GLY A 151 -3.91 21.18 -9.26
CA GLY A 151 -5.30 21.39 -9.58
C GLY A 151 -6.17 20.16 -9.32
N GLN A 152 -7.43 20.41 -8.93
CA GLN A 152 -8.41 19.38 -8.60
C GLN A 152 -8.71 18.45 -9.80
N ASP A 153 -8.72 18.99 -11.02
CA ASP A 153 -9.01 18.25 -12.25
C ASP A 153 -8.02 17.11 -12.51
N LYS A 154 -6.76 17.25 -12.05
CA LYS A 154 -5.72 16.24 -12.26
C LYS A 154 -5.86 15.04 -11.34
N VAL A 155 -6.47 15.22 -10.17
CA VAL A 155 -6.68 14.16 -9.17
C VAL A 155 -8.08 13.56 -9.23
N ASN A 156 -9.01 14.21 -9.92
CA ASN A 156 -10.38 13.74 -10.04
C ASN A 156 -10.43 12.37 -10.76
N GLY A 157 -11.33 11.49 -10.31
CA GLY A 157 -11.46 10.11 -10.81
C GLY A 157 -10.32 9.15 -10.43
N LYS A 158 -9.26 9.61 -9.75
CA LYS A 158 -8.18 8.74 -9.27
C LYS A 158 -8.42 8.32 -7.83
N ALA A 159 -8.28 7.03 -7.56
CA ALA A 159 -8.31 6.53 -6.20
C ALA A 159 -7.13 7.07 -5.39
N ARG A 160 -7.33 7.21 -4.07
CA ARG A 160 -6.26 7.65 -3.16
C ARG A 160 -5.21 6.57 -3.01
N MET A 161 -5.63 5.33 -2.78
CA MET A 161 -4.74 4.17 -2.58
C MET A 161 -5.24 2.94 -3.34
N VAL A 162 -6.42 2.42 -3.00
CA VAL A 162 -6.99 1.21 -3.64
C VAL A 162 -7.76 1.59 -4.91
N PRO A 163 -7.38 1.11 -6.12
CA PRO A 163 -7.95 1.55 -7.40
C PRO A 163 -9.48 1.52 -7.55
N LEU A 164 -10.19 0.72 -6.75
CA LEU A 164 -11.65 0.56 -6.81
C LEU A 164 -12.40 1.29 -5.68
N ILE A 165 -11.68 1.91 -4.75
CA ILE A 165 -12.24 2.63 -3.62
C ILE A 165 -11.89 4.11 -3.80
N CYS A 166 -12.88 4.89 -4.26
CA CYS A 166 -12.78 6.33 -4.36
C CYS A 166 -13.45 6.94 -3.11
N ILE A 167 -12.77 7.90 -2.49
CA ILE A 167 -13.33 8.66 -1.37
C ILE A 167 -13.38 10.10 -1.83
N ASP A 168 -14.58 10.68 -1.86
CA ASP A 168 -14.78 12.07 -2.28
C ASP A 168 -14.14 13.07 -1.28
N SER A 169 -14.11 14.34 -1.64
CA SER A 169 -13.61 15.42 -0.77
C SER A 169 -14.38 15.58 0.54
N ASN A 170 -15.59 15.03 0.64
CA ASN A 170 -16.48 15.07 1.80
C ASN A 170 -16.39 13.81 2.69
N GLY A 171 -15.58 12.81 2.30
CA GLY A 171 -15.37 11.58 3.07
C GLY A 171 -16.35 10.44 2.75
N VAL A 172 -17.16 10.56 1.70
CA VAL A 172 -18.09 9.52 1.25
C VAL A 172 -17.33 8.47 0.44
N VAL A 173 -17.49 7.20 0.81
CA VAL A 173 -16.91 6.04 0.13
C VAL A 173 -17.84 5.64 -1.02
N GLY A 174 -17.33 5.60 -2.24
CA GLY A 174 -18.06 5.12 -3.41
C GLY A 174 -17.19 4.27 -4.34
N SER A 175 -17.81 3.41 -5.13
CA SER A 175 -17.12 2.64 -6.17
C SER A 175 -16.78 3.54 -7.35
N SER A 176 -15.63 3.33 -8.01
CA SER A 176 -15.19 4.19 -9.13
C SER A 176 -16.22 4.29 -10.28
N GLN A 177 -17.10 3.29 -10.43
CA GLN A 177 -18.17 3.28 -11.43
C GLN A 177 -19.41 4.11 -11.03
N GLU A 178 -19.74 4.20 -9.73
CA GLU A 178 -20.82 5.08 -9.25
C GLU A 178 -20.45 6.55 -9.36
N PHE A 179 -19.15 6.89 -9.28
CA PHE A 179 -18.68 8.27 -9.39
C PHE A 179 -18.92 8.88 -10.77
N ASP A 180 -18.66 8.13 -11.86
CA ASP A 180 -18.93 8.61 -13.22
C ASP A 180 -20.44 8.77 -13.49
N HIS A 181 -21.27 7.95 -12.84
CA HIS A 181 -22.71 7.93 -13.11
C HIS A 181 -23.51 8.91 -12.23
N HIS A 182 -23.00 9.31 -11.06
CA HIS A 182 -23.67 10.22 -10.13
C HIS A 182 -23.14 11.66 -10.19
N TYR A 183 -21.90 11.86 -10.66
CA TYR A 183 -21.26 13.17 -10.82
C TYR A 183 -20.75 13.42 -12.25
N GLY A 184 -21.36 12.77 -13.24
CA GLY A 184 -21.17 13.11 -14.65
C GLY A 184 -21.56 14.56 -14.88
N PHE A 185 -20.56 15.44 -14.93
CA PHE A 185 -20.73 16.86 -15.25
C PHE A 185 -21.35 16.98 -16.65
N THR A 186 -22.62 17.38 -16.71
CA THR A 186 -23.16 18.07 -17.87
C THR A 186 -22.46 19.42 -18.02
N ASP A 187 -22.34 19.91 -19.25
CA ASP A 187 -21.65 21.15 -19.67
C ASP A 187 -22.11 22.47 -18.98
N GLN A 188 -22.92 22.40 -17.92
CA GLN A 188 -23.55 23.53 -17.24
C GLN A 188 -22.79 24.12 -16.05
N ASP A 189 -21.70 23.50 -15.57
CA ASP A 189 -20.93 24.04 -14.42
C ASP A 189 -19.70 24.87 -14.82
N ARG A 190 -19.57 25.25 -16.09
CA ARG A 190 -18.78 26.46 -16.43
C ARG A 190 -19.59 27.67 -15.97
N ILE A 191 -18.98 28.56 -15.18
CA ILE A 191 -19.44 29.89 -14.66
C ILE A 191 -19.44 29.84 -13.11
N VAL A 192 -18.64 30.54 -12.30
CA VAL A 192 -17.93 31.84 -12.35
C VAL A 192 -16.64 31.72 -11.52
N GLN A 193 -15.48 32.17 -12.02
CA GLN A 193 -14.39 32.56 -11.12
C GLN A 193 -14.73 33.91 -10.50
N VAL A 194 -15.01 33.95 -9.19
CA VAL A 194 -15.07 35.19 -8.43
C VAL A 194 -13.66 35.48 -7.90
N PRO A 195 -13.07 36.64 -8.21
CA PRO A 195 -11.79 37.02 -7.64
C PRO A 195 -12.00 37.38 -6.16
N ILE A 196 -11.26 36.72 -5.28
CA ILE A 196 -11.16 37.14 -3.87
C ILE A 196 -9.98 38.09 -3.81
N ASP A 197 -10.28 39.39 -3.84
CA ASP A 197 -9.32 40.45 -3.56
C ASP A 197 -8.89 40.42 -2.09
N PHE A 198 -7.62 40.77 -1.88
CA PHE A 198 -6.96 40.93 -0.59
C PHE A 198 -7.41 42.22 0.09
N ASP A 199 -7.58 42.15 1.42
CA ASP A 199 -7.21 43.19 2.38
C ASP A 199 -6.65 42.53 3.66
#